data_AF-A0A016TBE2-F1
#
_entry.id   AF-A0A016TBE2-F1
#
_cell.length_a   1.000
_cell.length_b   1.000
_cell.length_c   1.000
_cell.angle_alpha   90.00
_cell.angle_beta   90.00
_cell.angle_gamma   90.00
#
_symmetry.space_group_name_H-M   'P 1'
#
loop_
_entity.id
_entity.type
_entity.pdbx_description
1 polymer ?
#
loop_
_entity_poly.entity_id
_entity_poly.type
_entity_poly.pdbx_seq_one_letter_code
_entity_poly.pdbx_strand_id
1 'polypeptide(L)'
;MANVISLNVGGKIFATTVGTLREATKLAHYFKDTSLNPFDDEDSRRNETVFIDRDPTYFPLLLKYLREGKVRLSMSARELEGLREDAEFYGVLPLADLLRLEEGRREPFFIEDKVVWRILLGIFSPEASFKDFLYYPLYNFAIVYLDHIEKSSLTKVLYKRYIDDVFVIGSSCAELTETLANLNAVDENIKFTIEEPSSDGFLPFLNTKVRICDGTTEIRWYRKRSSKNILLHSRSAHPTSMKVNVVRNLVKTSERITASSSEVDETIHRILFDNGYNSGEMTTWIPHSAPDGIALVLPYLNEHLAKRVNTIVKRSQLPVRLIFKPPPTLKEILTSSRLYENGCDEEGCRYCTDQKICHLRGTVYMIKCRGCGQRYIGESGRPLRKRLDEHHRALVRPQAYPNNSFSRHRTRVHTRDSAPEFEVMVLHRHLENTLHRKIMEAREIKRYQPEINNKEELVEALKLIA
;
A
#
# COMPACT_ATOMS: atom_id res chain seq x y z
N MET A 1 -26.43 -30.87 33.40
CA MET A 1 -24.98 -30.91 33.72
C MET A 1 -24.22 -30.69 32.42
N ALA A 2 -23.15 -29.89 32.40
CA ALA A 2 -22.34 -29.77 31.18
C ALA A 2 -21.69 -31.13 30.90
N ASN A 3 -21.95 -31.71 29.73
CA ASN A 3 -21.36 -32.99 29.32
C ASN A 3 -19.86 -32.75 29.01
N VAL A 4 -19.00 -33.03 29.99
CA VAL A 4 -17.54 -32.84 29.91
C VAL A 4 -16.90 -34.07 29.28
N ILE A 5 -15.99 -33.84 28.34
CA ILE A 5 -15.24 -34.86 27.61
C ILE A 5 -13.74 -34.65 27.82
N SER A 6 -13.00 -35.77 27.85
CA SER A 6 -11.53 -35.79 27.95
C SER A 6 -10.93 -36.14 26.59
N LEU A 7 -9.91 -35.39 26.18
CA LEU A 7 -9.18 -35.56 24.91
C LEU A 7 -7.69 -35.74 25.21
N ASN A 8 -7.06 -36.76 24.64
CA ASN A 8 -5.61 -36.96 24.70
C ASN A 8 -5.01 -36.62 23.33
N VAL A 9 -4.39 -35.45 23.20
CA VAL A 9 -3.76 -34.97 21.97
C VAL A 9 -2.26 -35.20 22.09
N GLY A 10 -1.72 -36.14 21.32
CA GLY A 10 -0.26 -36.42 21.28
C GLY A 10 0.35 -36.73 22.66
N GLY A 11 -0.41 -37.30 23.58
CA GLY A 11 0.03 -37.61 24.95
C GLY A 11 -0.37 -36.59 26.02
N LYS A 12 -0.96 -35.44 25.64
CA LYS A 12 -1.42 -34.41 26.59
C LYS A 12 -2.94 -34.43 26.73
N ILE A 13 -3.41 -34.51 27.98
CA ILE A 13 -4.85 -34.60 28.30
C ILE A 13 -5.46 -33.20 28.44
N PHE A 14 -6.59 -32.99 27.78
CA PHE A 14 -7.41 -31.78 27.80
C PHE A 14 -8.86 -32.13 28.16
N ALA A 15 -9.53 -31.25 28.89
CA ALA A 15 -10.95 -31.38 29.21
C ALA A 15 -11.76 -30.22 28.61
N THR A 16 -12.89 -30.53 27.98
CA THR A 16 -13.80 -29.53 27.38
C THR A 16 -15.24 -30.04 27.39
N THR A 17 -16.19 -29.26 26.86
CA THR A 17 -17.60 -29.70 26.75
C THR A 17 -17.95 -30.05 25.30
N VAL A 18 -18.92 -30.96 25.11
CA VAL A 18 -19.46 -31.28 23.78
C VAL A 18 -19.98 -30.02 23.05
N GLY A 19 -20.56 -29.08 23.80
CA GLY A 19 -21.03 -27.80 23.24
C GLY A 19 -19.91 -26.96 22.63
N THR A 20 -18.72 -26.97 23.22
CA THR A 20 -17.54 -26.25 22.72
C THR A 20 -17.01 -26.84 21.41
N LEU A 21 -17.14 -28.15 21.18
CA LEU A 21 -16.62 -28.81 19.98
C LEU A 21 -17.57 -28.78 18.78
N ARG A 22 -18.80 -28.24 18.93
CA ARG A 22 -19.80 -28.22 17.85
C ARG A 22 -19.32 -27.52 16.57
N GLU A 23 -18.51 -26.47 16.73
CA GLU A 23 -17.94 -25.69 15.62
C GLU A 23 -16.69 -26.36 14.99
N ALA A 24 -16.16 -27.42 15.61
CA ALA A 24 -15.04 -28.19 15.09
C ALA A 24 -15.56 -29.39 14.29
N THR A 25 -15.92 -29.15 13.04
CA THR A 25 -16.67 -30.08 12.18
C THR A 25 -16.01 -31.44 11.97
N LYS A 26 -14.67 -31.51 11.96
CA LYS A 26 -13.93 -32.78 11.83
C LYS A 26 -13.72 -33.46 13.19
N LEU A 27 -13.56 -32.70 14.27
CA LEU A 27 -13.60 -33.26 15.62
C LEU A 27 -14.96 -33.88 15.91
N ALA A 28 -16.06 -33.25 15.48
CA ALA A 28 -17.42 -33.80 15.59
C ALA A 28 -17.57 -35.19 14.93
N HIS A 29 -16.76 -35.50 13.91
CA HIS A 29 -16.81 -36.80 13.22
C HIS A 29 -16.21 -37.94 14.06
N TYR A 30 -15.19 -37.66 14.88
CA TYR A 30 -14.65 -38.62 15.84
C TYR A 30 -15.68 -39.04 16.90
N PHE A 31 -16.72 -38.23 17.12
CA PHE A 31 -17.83 -38.53 18.02
C PHE A 31 -19.08 -39.09 17.31
N LYS A 32 -19.07 -39.22 15.98
CA LYS A 32 -20.17 -39.84 15.22
C LYS A 32 -20.01 -41.36 15.06
N ASP A 33 -18.76 -41.85 14.99
CA ASP A 33 -18.45 -43.27 14.79
C ASP A 33 -18.12 -44.04 16.08
N THR A 34 -18.08 -43.34 17.23
CA THR A 34 -18.22 -44.03 18.52
C THR A 34 -19.70 -44.36 18.69
N SER A 35 -20.02 -45.59 19.05
CA SER A 35 -21.36 -46.13 19.34
C SER A 35 -22.06 -45.41 20.51
N LEU A 36 -22.29 -44.10 20.37
CA LEU A 36 -22.86 -43.21 21.37
C LEU A 36 -24.19 -42.70 20.84
N ASN A 37 -25.14 -43.63 20.74
CA ASN A 37 -26.55 -43.27 20.69
C ASN A 37 -26.84 -42.48 21.97
N PRO A 38 -27.37 -41.25 21.92
CA PRO A 38 -27.60 -40.44 23.12
C PRO A 38 -28.59 -41.08 24.12
N PHE A 39 -29.29 -42.14 23.71
CA PHE A 39 -30.36 -42.82 24.43
C PHE A 39 -29.97 -44.10 25.19
N ASP A 40 -28.73 -44.60 25.09
CA ASP A 40 -28.33 -45.84 25.78
C ASP A 40 -27.52 -45.56 27.06
N ASP A 41 -28.18 -45.77 28.21
CA ASP A 41 -27.73 -45.83 29.61
C ASP A 41 -26.75 -44.75 30.16
N GLU A 42 -27.18 -44.10 31.24
CA GLU A 42 -26.49 -42.98 31.92
C GLU A 42 -25.24 -43.40 32.72
N ASP A 43 -24.99 -44.70 32.93
CA ASP A 43 -24.07 -45.14 33.98
C ASP A 43 -22.69 -45.66 33.51
N SER A 44 -22.42 -45.75 32.20
CA SER A 44 -21.10 -46.17 31.67
C SER A 44 -20.28 -45.02 31.05
N ARG A 45 -20.82 -43.81 30.98
CA ARG A 45 -20.31 -42.73 30.09
C ARG A 45 -19.35 -41.72 30.72
N ARG A 46 -18.63 -42.08 31.80
CA ARG A 46 -17.88 -41.05 32.56
C ARG A 46 -16.40 -40.86 32.26
N ASN A 47 -15.69 -41.71 31.51
CA ASN A 47 -14.22 -41.56 31.45
C ASN A 47 -13.51 -42.08 30.18
N GLU A 48 -14.18 -42.22 29.03
CA GLU A 48 -13.44 -42.52 27.80
C GLU A 48 -12.75 -41.26 27.26
N THR A 49 -11.41 -41.28 27.32
CA THR A 49 -10.56 -40.20 26.82
C THR A 49 -10.26 -40.45 25.35
N VAL A 50 -10.72 -39.56 24.46
CA VAL A 50 -10.52 -39.70 23.01
C VAL A 50 -9.08 -39.36 22.65
N PHE A 51 -8.35 -40.30 22.07
CA PHE A 51 -6.97 -40.09 21.62
C PHE A 51 -6.93 -39.46 20.22
N ILE A 52 -6.06 -38.47 20.04
CA ILE A 52 -5.82 -37.73 18.81
C ILE A 52 -4.31 -37.71 18.56
N ASP A 53 -3.89 -38.30 17.45
CA ASP A 53 -2.48 -38.37 17.06
C ASP A 53 -2.02 -37.08 16.37
N ARG A 54 -1.89 -36.01 17.16
CA ARG A 54 -1.43 -34.68 16.72
C ARG A 54 -0.58 -34.02 17.79
N ASP A 55 0.24 -33.07 17.38
CA ASP A 55 1.02 -32.26 18.32
C ASP A 55 0.08 -31.40 19.20
N PRO A 56 0.22 -31.42 20.54
CA PRO A 56 -0.65 -30.67 21.44
C PRO A 56 -0.33 -29.17 21.53
N THR A 57 0.67 -28.66 20.82
CA THR A 57 1.21 -27.30 20.98
C THR A 57 0.15 -26.21 20.78
N TYR A 58 -0.64 -26.27 19.72
CA TYR A 58 -1.63 -25.24 19.37
C TYR A 58 -3.07 -25.56 19.82
N PHE A 59 -3.31 -26.78 20.28
CA PHE A 59 -4.61 -27.23 20.77
C PHE A 59 -5.25 -26.35 21.87
N PRO A 60 -4.50 -25.80 22.86
CA PRO A 60 -5.07 -24.89 23.85
C PRO A 60 -5.65 -23.60 23.24
N LEU A 61 -4.98 -23.06 22.21
CA LEU A 61 -5.42 -21.83 21.53
C LEU A 61 -6.69 -22.09 20.72
N LEU A 62 -6.78 -23.26 20.11
CA LEU A 62 -7.97 -23.71 19.39
C LEU A 62 -9.17 -23.88 20.34
N LEU A 63 -8.98 -24.51 21.50
CA LEU A 63 -10.03 -24.60 22.53
C LEU A 63 -10.45 -23.22 23.05
N LYS A 64 -9.50 -22.30 23.21
CA LYS A 64 -9.82 -20.92 23.60
C LYS A 64 -10.67 -20.22 22.56
N TYR A 65 -10.33 -20.35 21.28
CA TYR A 65 -11.13 -19.81 20.19
C TYR A 65 -12.55 -20.39 20.18
N LEU A 66 -12.70 -21.70 20.32
CA LEU A 66 -14.01 -22.35 20.37
C LEU A 66 -14.89 -21.91 21.56
N ARG A 67 -14.27 -21.44 22.66
CA ARG A 67 -14.99 -20.94 23.85
C ARG A 67 -15.35 -19.46 23.75
N GLU A 68 -14.44 -18.64 23.24
CA GLU A 68 -14.51 -17.17 23.34
C GLU A 68 -14.75 -16.47 21.99
N GLY A 69 -14.62 -17.20 20.87
CA GLY A 69 -14.66 -16.65 19.51
C GLY A 69 -13.52 -15.69 19.18
N LYS A 70 -12.42 -15.73 19.96
CA LYS A 70 -11.30 -14.78 19.84
C LYS A 70 -9.96 -15.51 19.82
N VAL A 71 -9.07 -15.06 18.94
CA VAL A 71 -7.67 -15.47 18.87
C VAL A 71 -6.78 -14.23 18.89
N ARG A 72 -5.59 -14.32 19.49
CA ARG A 72 -4.61 -13.23 19.45
C ARG A 72 -3.80 -13.34 18.16
N LEU A 73 -3.91 -12.33 17.29
CA LEU A 73 -3.20 -12.29 16.00
C LEU A 73 -1.79 -11.69 16.08
N SER A 74 -1.22 -11.53 17.28
CA SER A 74 0.14 -11.01 17.48
C SER A 74 1.22 -12.11 17.45
N MET A 75 0.88 -13.31 16.95
CA MET A 75 1.76 -14.48 16.91
C MET A 75 2.74 -14.41 15.73
N SER A 76 3.85 -15.15 15.81
CA SER A 76 4.81 -15.30 14.71
C SER A 76 4.18 -16.02 13.50
N ALA A 77 4.76 -15.88 12.31
CA ALA A 77 4.24 -16.54 11.10
C ALA A 77 4.19 -18.07 11.24
N ARG A 78 5.22 -18.67 11.81
CA ARG A 78 5.29 -20.12 12.09
C ARG A 78 4.20 -20.59 13.05
N GLU A 79 3.90 -19.78 14.07
CA GLU A 79 2.84 -20.11 15.03
C GLU A 79 1.43 -19.91 14.44
N LEU A 80 1.24 -18.93 13.54
CA LEU A 80 -0.01 -18.76 12.80
C LEU A 80 -0.26 -19.92 11.84
N GLU A 81 0.77 -20.31 11.06
CA GLU A 81 0.70 -21.43 10.14
C GLU A 81 0.40 -22.74 10.90
N GLY A 82 1.13 -23.00 11.99
CA GLY A 82 0.87 -24.19 12.82
C GLY A 82 -0.53 -24.22 13.43
N LEU A 83 -1.05 -23.05 13.86
CA LEU A 83 -2.42 -22.95 14.36
C LEU A 83 -3.46 -23.08 13.22
N ARG A 84 -3.15 -22.61 12.01
CA ARG A 84 -4.01 -22.72 10.82
C ARG A 84 -4.12 -24.18 10.38
N GLU A 85 -3.00 -24.89 10.28
CA GLU A 85 -2.97 -26.32 9.96
C GLU A 85 -3.81 -27.13 10.96
N ASP A 86 -3.69 -26.84 12.25
CA ASP A 86 -4.51 -27.46 13.28
C ASP A 86 -5.99 -27.08 13.13
N ALA A 87 -6.32 -25.80 12.91
CA ALA A 87 -7.70 -25.39 12.67
C ALA A 87 -8.34 -26.11 11.49
N GLU A 88 -7.60 -26.35 10.40
CA GLU A 88 -8.04 -27.11 9.24
C GLU A 88 -8.17 -28.61 9.52
N PHE A 89 -7.25 -29.17 10.30
CA PHE A 89 -7.29 -30.57 10.71
C PHE A 89 -8.51 -30.86 11.59
N TYR A 90 -8.78 -30.02 12.57
CA TYR A 90 -9.91 -30.16 13.50
C TYR A 90 -11.24 -29.65 12.92
N GLY A 91 -11.21 -29.01 11.74
CA GLY A 91 -12.40 -28.55 11.02
C GLY A 91 -13.04 -27.30 11.62
N VAL A 92 -12.23 -26.43 12.23
CA VAL A 92 -12.63 -25.10 12.73
C VAL A 92 -12.46 -24.08 11.60
N LEU A 93 -13.29 -24.22 10.56
CA LEU A 93 -13.15 -23.44 9.32
C LEU A 93 -13.14 -21.92 9.53
N PRO A 94 -13.99 -21.32 10.39
CA PRO A 94 -13.96 -19.88 10.63
C PRO A 94 -12.61 -19.37 11.16
N LEU A 95 -11.92 -20.18 11.98
CA LEU A 95 -10.58 -19.83 12.46
C LEU A 95 -9.54 -20.00 11.36
N ALA A 96 -9.61 -21.09 10.59
CA ALA A 96 -8.71 -21.32 9.47
C ALA A 96 -8.77 -20.20 8.43
N ASP A 97 -9.98 -19.76 8.07
CA ASP A 97 -10.18 -18.67 7.11
C ASP A 97 -9.70 -17.32 7.66
N LEU A 98 -9.92 -17.05 8.94
CA LEU A 98 -9.39 -15.86 9.62
C LEU A 98 -7.85 -15.84 9.62
N LEU A 99 -7.21 -16.98 9.90
CA LEU A 99 -5.74 -17.11 9.91
C LEU A 99 -5.16 -16.98 8.51
N ARG A 100 -5.79 -17.58 7.49
CA ARG A 100 -5.43 -17.39 6.06
C ARG A 100 -5.53 -15.93 5.63
N LEU A 101 -6.57 -15.23 6.06
CA LEU A 101 -6.75 -13.80 5.76
C LEU A 101 -5.66 -12.97 6.44
N GLU A 102 -5.29 -13.29 7.68
CA GLU A 102 -4.22 -12.60 8.40
C GLU A 102 -2.84 -12.86 7.77
N GLU A 103 -2.57 -14.09 7.32
CA GLU A 103 -1.38 -14.44 6.53
C GLU A 103 -1.32 -13.64 5.21
N GLY A 104 -2.46 -13.48 4.53
CA GLY A 104 -2.55 -12.67 3.31
C GLY A 104 -2.47 -11.16 3.52
N ARG A 105 -2.77 -10.65 4.73
CA ARG A 105 -2.69 -9.23 5.10
C ARG A 105 -1.31 -8.82 5.58
N ARG A 106 -0.51 -9.75 6.11
CA ARG A 106 0.89 -9.48 6.47
C ARG A 106 1.68 -9.32 5.16
N GLU A 107 2.41 -8.20 5.04
CA GLU A 107 3.38 -8.01 3.96
C GLU A 107 4.27 -9.26 3.85
N PRO A 108 4.79 -9.60 2.65
CA PRO A 108 5.42 -10.88 2.40
C PRO A 108 6.60 -11.09 3.37
N PHE A 109 6.41 -12.02 4.29
CA PHE A 109 7.41 -12.80 5.01
C PHE A 109 8.40 -12.05 5.92
N PHE A 110 8.26 -12.34 7.22
CA PHE A 110 9.39 -12.41 8.14
C PHE A 110 9.20 -13.67 9.00
N ILE A 111 10.19 -14.57 8.98
CA ILE A 111 10.70 -15.40 10.11
C ILE A 111 11.44 -16.65 9.56
N GLU A 112 12.76 -16.64 9.79
CA GLU A 112 13.66 -17.77 10.10
C GLU A 112 14.00 -18.91 9.14
N ASP A 113 13.45 -19.02 7.93
CA ASP A 113 14.02 -19.94 6.93
C ASP A 113 14.87 -19.21 5.90
N LYS A 114 15.95 -19.86 5.44
CA LYS A 114 16.94 -19.33 4.48
C LYS A 114 16.26 -18.85 3.19
N VAL A 115 15.86 -17.59 3.17
CA VAL A 115 15.30 -16.93 2.00
C VAL A 115 16.38 -16.82 0.93
N VAL A 116 16.02 -17.07 -0.33
CA VAL A 116 16.92 -16.88 -1.46
C VAL A 116 16.38 -15.69 -2.26
N TRP A 117 17.24 -14.73 -2.58
CA TRP A 117 16.88 -13.54 -3.35
C TRP A 117 17.86 -13.34 -4.50
N ARG A 118 17.35 -12.88 -5.66
CA ARG A 118 18.13 -12.76 -6.90
C ARG A 118 17.59 -11.62 -7.77
N ILE A 119 18.41 -11.10 -8.68
CA ILE A 119 17.99 -10.09 -9.66
C ILE A 119 17.77 -10.73 -11.02
N LEU A 120 16.69 -10.37 -11.72
CA LEU A 120 16.51 -10.74 -13.11
C LEU A 120 16.78 -9.55 -14.04
N LEU A 121 17.51 -9.79 -15.13
CA LEU A 121 17.71 -8.83 -16.23
C LEU A 121 17.06 -9.37 -17.50
N GLY A 122 16.16 -8.61 -18.11
CA GLY A 122 15.63 -8.91 -19.44
C GLY A 122 16.55 -8.39 -20.54
N ILE A 123 17.10 -9.28 -21.38
CA ILE A 123 17.92 -8.92 -22.54
C ILE A 123 17.20 -9.41 -23.80
N PHE A 124 17.05 -8.52 -24.79
CA PHE A 124 16.56 -8.88 -26.13
C PHE A 124 17.67 -9.58 -26.92
N SER A 125 17.35 -10.69 -27.58
CA SER A 125 18.29 -11.44 -28.42
C SER A 125 18.94 -10.54 -29.50
N PRO A 126 20.24 -10.70 -29.82
CA PRO A 126 20.96 -9.85 -30.77
C PRO A 126 20.40 -9.82 -32.21
N GLU A 127 19.54 -10.78 -32.57
CA GLU A 127 18.98 -10.92 -33.92
C GLU A 127 17.71 -10.08 -34.16
N ALA A 128 17.13 -9.48 -33.12
CA ALA A 128 15.98 -8.61 -33.27
C ALA A 128 16.41 -7.23 -33.79
N SER A 129 16.31 -7.02 -35.11
CA SER A 129 16.61 -5.75 -35.76
C SER A 129 15.61 -4.66 -35.36
N PHE A 130 15.85 -4.01 -34.22
CA PHE A 130 15.15 -2.80 -33.79
C PHE A 130 15.75 -1.54 -34.46
N LYS A 131 15.89 -1.57 -35.79
CA LYS A 131 16.16 -0.37 -36.58
C LYS A 131 14.84 0.11 -37.13
N ASP A 132 14.53 1.38 -36.88
CA ASP A 132 13.46 2.18 -37.51
C ASP A 132 12.18 2.47 -36.71
N PHE A 133 12.20 2.66 -35.38
CA PHE A 133 11.05 3.34 -34.74
C PHE A 133 11.45 4.33 -33.61
N LEU A 134 10.87 5.52 -33.72
CA LEU A 134 11.10 6.71 -32.90
C LEU A 134 11.00 6.45 -31.38
N TYR A 135 11.88 7.07 -30.61
CA TYR A 135 12.42 6.62 -29.32
C TYR A 135 11.55 6.85 -28.05
N TYR A 136 10.22 6.99 -28.13
CA TYR A 136 9.38 7.24 -26.94
C TYR A 136 8.14 6.36 -26.75
N PRO A 137 7.42 5.91 -27.80
CA PRO A 137 6.26 5.01 -27.62
C PRO A 137 6.66 3.58 -27.23
N LEU A 138 7.81 3.09 -27.74
CA LEU A 138 8.26 1.71 -27.59
C LEU A 138 8.50 1.27 -26.14
N TYR A 139 8.97 2.20 -25.30
CA TYR A 139 9.27 1.92 -23.91
C TYR A 139 8.02 1.55 -23.10
N ASN A 140 6.90 2.23 -23.34
CA ASN A 140 5.64 1.90 -22.67
C ASN A 140 5.07 0.56 -23.16
N PHE A 141 5.23 0.26 -24.46
CA PHE A 141 4.87 -1.05 -25.00
C PHE A 141 5.72 -2.17 -24.39
N ALA A 142 7.02 -1.96 -24.21
CA ALA A 142 7.90 -2.91 -23.52
C ALA A 142 7.46 -3.16 -22.07
N ILE A 143 7.05 -2.11 -21.33
CA ILE A 143 6.53 -2.26 -19.96
C ILE A 143 5.26 -3.13 -19.93
N VAL A 144 4.32 -2.88 -20.84
CA VAL A 144 3.06 -3.63 -20.93
C VAL A 144 3.30 -5.07 -21.38
N TYR A 145 4.25 -5.28 -22.30
CA TYR A 145 4.61 -6.60 -22.78
C TYR A 145 5.27 -7.44 -21.68
N LEU A 146 6.20 -6.85 -20.92
CA LEU A 146 6.80 -7.51 -19.75
C LEU A 146 5.74 -7.85 -18.69
N ASP A 147 4.77 -6.96 -18.43
CA ASP A 147 3.64 -7.24 -17.52
C ASP A 147 2.79 -8.44 -17.96
N HIS A 148 2.61 -8.64 -19.28
CA HIS A 148 1.93 -9.82 -19.82
C HIS A 148 2.71 -11.11 -19.58
N ILE A 149 4.02 -11.10 -19.81
CA ILE A 149 4.92 -12.23 -19.55
C ILE A 149 4.92 -12.58 -18.06
N GLU A 150 5.03 -11.57 -17.20
CA GLU A 150 5.02 -11.70 -15.75
C GLU A 150 3.74 -12.37 -15.25
N LYS A 151 2.56 -11.87 -15.65
CA LYS A 151 1.27 -12.43 -15.24
C LYS A 151 1.07 -13.89 -15.64
N SER A 152 1.71 -14.30 -16.73
CA SER A 152 1.60 -15.66 -17.26
C SER A 152 2.59 -16.64 -16.60
N SER A 153 3.61 -16.13 -15.91
CA SER A 153 4.76 -16.93 -15.45
C SER A 153 4.97 -16.95 -13.94
N LEU A 154 4.53 -15.92 -13.22
CA LEU A 154 4.87 -15.74 -11.81
C LEU A 154 4.01 -16.60 -10.87
N THR A 155 4.67 -17.29 -9.95
CA THR A 155 4.08 -18.10 -8.88
C THR A 155 4.23 -17.40 -7.51
N LYS A 156 4.31 -18.13 -6.38
CA LYS A 156 4.30 -17.62 -4.99
C LYS A 156 5.57 -16.83 -4.58
N VAL A 157 6.23 -16.14 -5.50
CA VAL A 157 7.44 -15.34 -5.25
C VAL A 157 7.12 -13.85 -5.08
N LEU A 158 7.93 -13.14 -4.28
CA LEU A 158 7.91 -11.68 -4.29
C LEU A 158 8.65 -11.19 -5.52
N TYR A 159 7.92 -10.60 -6.46
CA TYR A 159 8.48 -10.05 -7.70
C TYR A 159 8.29 -8.53 -7.74
N LYS A 160 9.38 -7.77 -7.86
CA LYS A 160 9.37 -6.31 -7.98
C LYS A 160 10.24 -5.88 -9.15
N ARG A 161 9.64 -5.27 -10.18
CA ARG A 161 10.37 -4.76 -11.34
C ARG A 161 10.48 -3.24 -11.32
N TYR A 162 11.67 -2.76 -11.65
CA TYR A 162 11.94 -1.38 -12.03
C TYR A 162 12.45 -1.36 -13.47
N ILE A 163 11.57 -1.04 -14.41
CA ILE A 163 11.90 -1.01 -15.84
C ILE A 163 12.36 -2.40 -16.31
N ASP A 164 13.65 -2.60 -16.54
CA ASP A 164 14.23 -3.86 -17.01
C ASP A 164 14.92 -4.64 -15.86
N ASP A 165 15.16 -3.96 -14.72
CA ASP A 165 15.81 -4.53 -13.53
C ASP A 165 14.72 -5.13 -12.62
N VAL A 166 14.81 -6.41 -12.29
CA VAL A 166 13.86 -7.11 -11.43
C VAL A 166 14.53 -7.54 -10.13
N PHE A 167 13.86 -7.33 -9.01
CA PHE A 167 14.21 -7.88 -7.71
C PHE A 167 13.23 -8.99 -7.34
N VAL A 168 13.73 -10.22 -7.13
CA VAL A 168 12.90 -11.39 -6.82
C VAL A 168 13.35 -12.02 -5.51
N ILE A 169 12.38 -12.39 -4.67
CA ILE A 169 12.60 -13.15 -3.44
C ILE A 169 11.71 -14.39 -3.47
N GLY A 170 12.29 -15.55 -3.19
CA GLY A 170 11.59 -16.83 -3.10
C GLY A 170 11.96 -17.60 -1.83
N SER A 171 11.16 -18.61 -1.51
CA SER A 171 11.37 -19.48 -0.35
C SER A 171 12.51 -20.48 -0.57
N SER A 172 12.90 -20.74 -1.82
CA SER A 172 14.05 -21.61 -2.13
C SER A 172 14.74 -21.26 -3.45
N CYS A 173 15.98 -21.72 -3.63
CA CYS A 173 16.69 -21.62 -4.91
C CYS A 173 15.94 -22.33 -6.05
N ALA A 174 15.28 -23.45 -5.75
CA ALA A 174 14.55 -24.24 -6.74
C ALA A 174 13.35 -23.45 -7.29
N GLU A 175 12.58 -22.82 -6.42
CA GLU A 175 11.43 -21.97 -6.79
C GLU A 175 11.85 -20.79 -7.69
N LEU A 176 12.97 -20.13 -7.36
CA LEU A 176 13.49 -19.05 -8.21
C LEU A 176 13.97 -19.55 -9.57
N THR A 177 14.57 -20.74 -9.62
CA THR A 177 15.05 -21.35 -10.87
C THR A 177 13.88 -21.77 -11.76
N GLU A 178 12.82 -22.32 -11.16
CA GLU A 178 11.57 -22.63 -11.86
C GLU A 178 10.89 -21.36 -12.39
N THR A 179 10.81 -20.30 -11.56
CA THR A 179 10.28 -19.00 -11.98
C THR A 179 11.05 -18.44 -13.17
N LEU A 180 12.38 -18.53 -13.15
CA LEU A 180 13.24 -18.12 -14.26
C LEU A 180 12.99 -18.93 -15.53
N ALA A 181 12.83 -20.25 -15.40
CA ALA A 181 12.53 -21.12 -16.53
C ALA A 181 11.17 -20.77 -17.15
N ASN A 182 10.15 -20.53 -16.32
CA ASN A 182 8.82 -20.14 -16.75
C ASN A 182 8.85 -18.81 -17.52
N LEU A 183 9.52 -17.79 -16.98
CA LEU A 183 9.67 -16.48 -17.63
C LEU A 183 10.35 -16.59 -19.00
N ASN A 184 11.37 -17.44 -19.10
CA ASN A 184 12.12 -17.67 -20.35
C ASN A 184 11.40 -18.58 -21.37
N ALA A 185 10.31 -19.25 -20.95
CA ALA A 185 9.51 -20.11 -21.81
C ALA A 185 8.39 -19.36 -22.55
N VAL A 186 7.99 -18.17 -22.08
CA VAL A 186 6.89 -17.42 -22.68
C VAL A 186 7.25 -16.81 -24.03
N ASP A 187 8.48 -16.32 -24.20
CA ASP A 187 8.92 -15.66 -25.42
C ASP A 187 10.35 -16.06 -25.79
N GLU A 188 10.57 -16.39 -27.06
CA GLU A 188 11.88 -16.80 -27.57
C GLU A 188 12.87 -15.64 -27.67
N ASN A 189 12.38 -14.42 -27.88
CA ASN A 189 13.16 -13.20 -28.13
C ASN A 189 13.58 -12.46 -26.85
N ILE A 190 12.93 -12.76 -25.72
CA ILE A 190 13.22 -12.16 -24.41
C ILE A 190 13.88 -13.19 -23.52
N LYS A 191 15.06 -12.86 -22.99
CA LYS A 191 15.78 -13.71 -22.06
C LYS A 191 16.00 -13.00 -20.73
N PHE A 192 15.47 -13.60 -19.67
CA PHE A 192 15.72 -13.25 -18.28
C PHE A 192 16.99 -13.97 -17.82
N THR A 193 17.93 -13.22 -17.26
CA THR A 193 19.16 -13.76 -16.62
C THR A 193 19.15 -13.45 -15.15
N ILE A 194 19.79 -14.28 -14.33
CA ILE A 194 19.74 -14.16 -12.87
C ILE A 194 21.08 -13.80 -12.25
N GLU A 195 21.10 -12.82 -11.34
CA GLU A 195 22.26 -12.48 -10.52
C GLU A 195 22.02 -12.92 -9.07
N GLU A 196 23.02 -13.57 -8.48
CA GLU A 196 23.00 -14.04 -7.09
C GLU A 196 23.71 -13.07 -6.14
N PRO A 197 23.36 -13.06 -4.84
CA PRO A 197 24.07 -12.26 -3.86
C PRO A 197 25.55 -12.64 -3.83
N SER A 198 26.41 -11.64 -3.65
CA SER A 198 27.85 -11.86 -3.49
C SER A 198 28.14 -12.58 -2.17
N SER A 199 29.38 -13.04 -1.99
CA SER A 199 29.81 -13.76 -0.78
C SER A 199 29.65 -12.99 0.54
N ASP A 200 29.53 -11.65 0.46
CA ASP A 200 29.22 -10.75 1.58
C ASP A 200 27.71 -10.66 1.90
N GLY A 201 26.88 -11.38 1.15
CA GLY A 201 25.41 -11.39 1.24
C GLY A 201 24.74 -10.21 0.54
N PHE A 202 25.49 -9.31 -0.11
CA PHE A 202 24.92 -8.16 -0.79
C PHE A 202 24.62 -8.45 -2.26
N LEU A 203 23.45 -8.00 -2.71
CA LEU A 203 23.01 -8.05 -4.09
C LEU A 203 22.89 -6.63 -4.65
N PRO A 204 23.61 -6.28 -5.74
CA PRO A 204 23.54 -4.93 -6.32
C PRO A 204 22.23 -4.69 -7.07
N PHE A 205 21.36 -3.79 -6.59
CA PHE A 205 20.14 -3.38 -7.27
C PHE A 205 20.15 -1.86 -7.53
N LEU A 206 20.10 -1.45 -8.80
CA LEU A 206 20.18 -0.04 -9.22
C LEU A 206 21.43 0.68 -8.64
N ASN A 207 21.20 1.74 -7.86
CA ASN A 207 22.25 2.52 -7.18
C ASN A 207 22.45 2.07 -5.72
N THR A 208 22.06 0.83 -5.41
CA THR A 208 22.11 0.27 -4.05
C THR A 208 22.66 -1.16 -4.08
N LYS A 209 23.16 -1.60 -2.94
CA LYS A 209 23.44 -3.00 -2.62
C LYS A 209 22.54 -3.35 -1.45
N VAL A 210 21.77 -4.41 -1.60
CA VAL A 210 20.79 -4.85 -0.60
C VAL A 210 21.25 -6.18 -0.03
N ARG A 211 21.27 -6.28 1.29
CA ARG A 211 21.47 -7.52 2.03
C ARG A 211 20.29 -7.74 2.95
N ILE A 212 19.77 -8.96 2.96
CA ILE A 212 18.68 -9.35 3.84
C ILE A 212 19.24 -10.42 4.78
N CYS A 213 19.31 -10.12 6.07
CA CYS A 213 19.78 -11.07 7.09
C CYS A 213 18.83 -11.03 8.28
N ASP A 214 18.35 -12.19 8.72
CA ASP A 214 17.51 -12.33 9.92
C ASP A 214 16.31 -11.38 9.97
N GLY A 215 15.67 -11.18 8.82
CA GLY A 215 14.52 -10.27 8.67
C GLY A 215 14.87 -8.78 8.69
N THR A 216 16.14 -8.41 8.81
CA THR A 216 16.62 -7.04 8.68
C THR A 216 17.17 -6.78 7.29
N THR A 217 16.80 -5.63 6.71
CA THR A 217 17.33 -5.19 5.42
C THR A 217 18.43 -4.18 5.67
N GLU A 218 19.63 -4.48 5.18
CA GLU A 218 20.74 -3.54 5.12
C GLU A 218 20.90 -3.03 3.69
N ILE A 219 20.87 -1.71 3.53
CA ILE A 219 20.97 -1.04 2.23
C ILE A 219 22.22 -0.18 2.22
N ARG A 220 23.10 -0.44 1.25
CA ARG A 220 24.32 0.32 1.01
C ARG A 220 24.23 1.08 -0.31
N TRP A 221 24.71 2.31 -0.35
CA TRP A 221 24.87 3.05 -1.58
C TRP A 221 25.87 2.33 -2.48
N TYR A 222 25.53 2.16 -3.75
CA TYR A 222 26.35 1.42 -4.70
C TYR A 222 26.35 2.09 -6.07
N ARG A 223 27.51 2.06 -6.73
CA ARG A 223 27.64 2.43 -8.14
C ARG A 223 27.94 1.18 -8.95
N LYS A 224 27.10 0.90 -9.96
CA LYS A 224 27.35 -0.17 -10.94
C LYS A 224 28.77 -0.01 -11.50
N ARG A 225 29.52 -1.12 -11.65
CA ARG A 225 30.91 -1.10 -12.17
C ARG A 225 31.03 -0.45 -13.55
N SER A 226 29.96 -0.51 -14.35
CA SER A 226 29.86 0.14 -15.66
C SER A 226 29.68 1.67 -15.59
N SER A 227 29.38 2.22 -14.41
CA SER A 227 29.29 3.67 -14.20
C SER A 227 30.66 4.30 -14.39
N LYS A 228 30.79 5.17 -15.40
CA LYS A 228 32.00 5.98 -15.61
C LYS A 228 32.20 7.07 -14.54
N ASN A 229 31.25 7.22 -13.61
CA ASN A 229 31.25 8.23 -12.56
C ASN A 229 31.43 9.67 -13.07
N ILE A 230 30.99 9.92 -14.31
CA ILE A 230 31.05 11.23 -14.94
C ILE A 230 29.93 12.10 -14.36
N LEU A 231 30.31 13.24 -13.81
CA LEU A 231 29.43 14.32 -13.38
C LEU A 231 29.62 15.53 -14.30
N LEU A 232 28.80 16.56 -14.10
CA LEU A 232 29.08 17.86 -14.69
C LEU A 232 30.42 18.37 -14.17
N HIS A 233 31.44 18.51 -15.02
CA HIS A 233 32.76 18.94 -14.58
C HIS A 233 32.71 20.37 -14.02
N SER A 234 33.47 20.63 -12.95
CA SER A 234 33.60 21.95 -12.32
C SER A 234 33.96 23.10 -13.28
N ARG A 235 34.77 22.82 -14.32
CA ARG A 235 35.24 23.79 -15.34
C ARG A 235 34.26 24.00 -16.50
N SER A 236 33.12 23.31 -16.52
CA SER A 236 32.14 23.49 -17.59
C SER A 236 31.56 24.91 -17.62
N ALA A 237 31.08 25.37 -18.78
CA ALA A 237 30.48 26.71 -18.94
C ALA A 237 29.06 26.85 -18.32
N HIS A 238 28.66 25.91 -17.47
CA HIS A 238 27.34 25.92 -16.83
C HIS A 238 27.30 26.87 -15.62
N PRO A 239 26.11 27.40 -15.26
CA PRO A 239 25.95 28.20 -14.05
C PRO A 239 26.45 27.46 -12.80
N THR A 240 27.07 28.20 -11.87
CA THR A 240 27.57 27.66 -10.60
C THR A 240 26.48 26.94 -9.81
N SER A 241 25.24 27.41 -9.87
CA SER A 241 24.08 26.78 -9.21
C SER A 241 23.84 25.34 -9.68
N MET A 242 24.02 25.04 -10.97
CA MET A 242 23.88 23.68 -11.50
C MET A 242 25.00 22.77 -11.00
N LYS A 243 26.25 23.26 -10.99
CA LYS A 243 27.42 22.52 -10.49
C LYS A 243 27.27 22.17 -9.01
N VAL A 244 26.91 23.15 -8.18
CA VAL A 244 26.65 22.95 -6.75
C VAL A 244 25.50 21.96 -6.53
N ASN A 245 24.42 22.04 -7.32
CA ASN A 245 23.30 21.11 -7.22
C ASN A 245 23.66 19.67 -7.58
N VAL A 246 24.50 19.45 -8.59
CA VAL A 246 24.97 18.10 -8.96
C VAL A 246 25.72 17.45 -7.79
N VAL A 247 26.65 18.18 -7.18
CA VAL A 247 27.40 17.71 -6.01
C VAL A 247 26.46 17.46 -4.82
N ARG A 248 25.59 18.41 -4.51
CA ARG A 248 24.62 18.29 -3.41
C ARG A 248 23.71 17.09 -3.59
N ASN A 249 23.22 16.84 -4.80
CA ASN A 249 22.33 15.72 -5.08
C ASN A 249 23.05 14.37 -4.92
N LEU A 250 24.33 14.29 -5.26
CA LEU A 250 25.12 13.08 -5.05
C LEU A 250 25.23 12.75 -3.55
N VAL A 251 25.69 13.72 -2.75
CA VAL A 251 25.86 13.58 -1.29
C VAL A 251 24.53 13.29 -0.59
N LYS A 252 23.48 14.07 -0.88
CA LYS A 252 22.17 13.84 -0.28
C LYS A 252 21.53 12.51 -0.70
N THR A 253 21.92 11.95 -1.84
CA THR A 253 21.37 10.66 -2.28
C THR A 253 22.07 9.50 -1.57
N SER A 254 23.38 9.57 -1.34
CA SER A 254 24.07 8.56 -0.53
C SER A 254 23.62 8.59 0.93
N GLU A 255 23.53 9.77 1.54
CA GLU A 255 23.08 9.95 2.94
C GLU A 255 21.66 9.42 3.18
N ARG A 256 20.77 9.53 2.19
CA ARG A 256 19.40 9.00 2.28
C ARG A 256 19.34 7.48 2.18
N ILE A 257 20.30 6.87 1.48
CA ILE A 257 20.30 5.43 1.18
C ILE A 257 21.03 4.65 2.29
N THR A 258 22.07 5.24 2.88
CA THR A 258 22.91 4.57 3.88
C THR A 258 23.34 5.56 4.94
N ALA A 259 23.41 5.10 6.19
CA ALA A 259 24.05 5.89 7.25
C ALA A 259 25.51 6.18 6.87
N SER A 260 25.99 7.38 7.22
CA SER A 260 27.37 7.83 6.97
C SER A 260 28.38 6.70 7.27
N SER A 261 29.16 6.33 6.25
CA SER A 261 30.22 5.34 6.34
C SER A 261 31.46 5.89 5.65
N SER A 262 32.63 5.74 6.30
CA SER A 262 33.92 6.22 5.80
C SER A 262 34.20 5.79 4.36
N GLU A 263 33.84 4.56 4.00
CA GLU A 263 34.06 4.01 2.65
C GLU A 263 33.22 4.72 1.57
N VAL A 264 31.98 5.08 1.91
CA VAL A 264 31.07 5.78 1.00
C VAL A 264 31.55 7.22 0.80
N ASP A 265 31.97 7.86 1.88
CA ASP A 265 32.46 9.23 1.87
C ASP A 265 33.75 9.33 1.03
N GLU A 266 34.72 8.42 1.21
CA GLU A 266 35.92 8.34 0.37
C GLU A 266 35.61 8.14 -1.11
N THR A 267 34.64 7.29 -1.42
CA THR A 267 34.23 7.03 -2.80
C THR A 267 33.62 8.28 -3.44
N ILE A 268 32.75 8.99 -2.71
CA ILE A 268 32.16 10.24 -3.17
C ILE A 268 33.23 11.31 -3.36
N HIS A 269 34.17 11.44 -2.41
CA HIS A 269 35.30 12.36 -2.52
C HIS A 269 36.13 12.10 -3.77
N ARG A 270 36.43 10.83 -4.08
CA ARG A 270 37.15 10.45 -5.30
C ARG A 270 36.38 10.83 -6.56
N ILE A 271 35.09 10.51 -6.62
CA ILE A 271 34.22 10.87 -7.76
C ILE A 271 34.20 12.39 -7.96
N LEU A 272 34.06 13.16 -6.88
CA LEU A 272 34.05 14.62 -6.94
C LEU A 272 35.40 15.15 -7.42
N PHE A 273 36.50 14.64 -6.87
CA PHE A 273 37.86 15.01 -7.24
C PHE A 273 38.14 14.75 -8.73
N ASP A 274 37.78 13.56 -9.24
CA ASP A 274 37.96 13.19 -10.65
C ASP A 274 37.15 14.09 -11.61
N ASN A 275 36.06 14.70 -11.13
CA ASN A 275 35.25 15.67 -11.87
C ASN A 275 35.66 17.14 -11.60
N GLY A 276 36.81 17.35 -10.97
CA GLY A 276 37.44 18.64 -10.73
C GLY A 276 36.89 19.42 -9.53
N TYR A 277 36.25 18.74 -8.57
CA TYR A 277 35.74 19.35 -7.34
C TYR A 277 36.71 19.10 -6.17
N ASN A 278 37.68 20.01 -6.01
CA ASN A 278 38.79 19.88 -5.07
C ASN A 278 38.50 20.61 -3.73
N SER A 279 37.59 20.07 -2.92
CA SER A 279 37.34 20.34 -1.47
C SER A 279 37.20 21.78 -0.92
N GLY A 280 36.22 21.95 -0.01
CA GLY A 280 36.26 22.96 1.05
C GLY A 280 34.98 23.77 1.20
N GLU A 281 34.86 24.86 0.46
CA GLU A 281 33.79 25.83 0.63
C GLU A 281 33.03 26.03 -0.68
N MET A 282 32.14 25.09 -0.99
CA MET A 282 31.04 25.47 -1.88
C MET A 282 30.09 26.31 -1.04
N THR A 283 30.27 27.63 -1.08
CA THR A 283 29.32 28.58 -0.52
C THR A 283 27.92 28.12 -0.91
N THR A 284 27.11 27.88 0.12
CA THR A 284 25.78 27.30 -0.04
C THR A 284 24.96 28.32 -0.81
N TRP A 285 24.93 28.20 -2.14
CA TRP A 285 23.98 28.96 -2.93
C TRP A 285 22.62 28.32 -2.68
N ILE A 286 21.90 28.92 -1.74
CA ILE A 286 20.47 28.77 -1.58
C ILE A 286 19.88 29.65 -2.68
N PRO A 287 19.03 29.13 -3.58
CA PRO A 287 18.28 30.00 -4.46
C PRO A 287 17.63 31.05 -3.58
N HIS A 288 17.84 32.33 -3.89
CA HIS A 288 17.04 33.37 -3.28
C HIS A 288 15.59 33.04 -3.61
N SER A 289 14.85 32.47 -2.65
CA SER A 289 13.40 32.41 -2.74
C SER A 289 12.97 33.85 -2.74
N ALA A 290 12.64 34.38 -3.92
CA ALA A 290 11.94 35.65 -3.98
C ALA A 290 10.73 35.55 -3.04
N PRO A 291 10.42 36.59 -2.26
CA PRO A 291 9.21 36.66 -1.47
C PRO A 291 8.01 36.89 -2.40
N ASP A 292 7.80 35.98 -3.35
CA ASP A 292 6.67 35.99 -4.24
C ASP A 292 5.56 35.18 -3.58
N GLY A 293 4.38 35.78 -3.54
CA GLY A 293 3.23 35.34 -2.76
C GLY A 293 2.76 33.89 -2.97
N ILE A 294 1.62 33.57 -2.38
CA ILE A 294 1.09 32.22 -2.23
C ILE A 294 1.09 31.46 -3.57
N ALA A 295 1.76 30.30 -3.61
CA ALA A 295 1.83 29.49 -4.82
C ALA A 295 0.49 28.79 -5.10
N LEU A 296 -0.15 29.15 -6.21
CA LEU A 296 -1.37 28.52 -6.70
C LEU A 296 -1.04 27.59 -7.88
N VAL A 297 -1.15 26.29 -7.64
CA VAL A 297 -0.89 25.26 -8.66
C VAL A 297 -2.17 24.97 -9.44
N LEU A 298 -2.13 25.16 -10.76
CA LEU A 298 -3.23 24.90 -11.68
C LEU A 298 -2.84 23.83 -12.71
N PRO A 299 -3.78 23.03 -13.25
CA PRO A 299 -3.48 22.13 -14.35
C PRO A 299 -3.12 22.92 -15.61
N TYR A 300 -2.04 22.51 -16.28
CA TYR A 300 -1.68 23.01 -17.61
C TYR A 300 -2.60 22.34 -18.63
N LEU A 301 -3.41 23.16 -19.32
CA LEU A 301 -4.25 22.70 -20.42
C LEU A 301 -3.63 23.06 -21.77
N ASN A 302 -3.32 24.35 -21.96
CA ASN A 302 -2.58 24.87 -23.09
C ASN A 302 -2.04 26.27 -22.79
N GLU A 303 -1.12 26.72 -23.63
CA GLU A 303 -0.40 28.00 -23.50
C GLU A 303 -1.35 29.21 -23.48
N HIS A 304 -2.39 29.19 -24.32
CA HIS A 304 -3.32 30.32 -24.44
C HIS A 304 -4.15 30.52 -23.16
N LEU A 305 -4.68 29.43 -22.59
CA LEU A 305 -5.40 29.46 -21.32
C LEU A 305 -4.48 29.86 -20.16
N ALA A 306 -3.27 29.30 -20.11
CA ALA A 306 -2.28 29.64 -19.09
C ALA A 306 -1.97 31.15 -19.10
N LYS A 307 -1.73 31.74 -20.28
CA LYS A 307 -1.51 33.19 -20.45
C LYS A 307 -2.71 34.03 -20.03
N ARG A 308 -3.92 33.62 -20.40
CA ARG A 308 -5.17 34.33 -20.00
C ARG A 308 -5.34 34.36 -18.49
N VAL A 309 -5.19 33.22 -17.82
CA VAL A 309 -5.30 33.12 -16.35
C VAL A 309 -4.20 33.95 -15.68
N ASN A 310 -2.98 33.90 -16.19
CA ASN A 310 -1.85 34.69 -15.67
C ASN A 310 -2.09 36.19 -15.80
N THR A 311 -2.71 36.62 -16.90
CA THR A 311 -3.11 38.02 -17.10
C THR A 311 -4.18 38.46 -16.10
N ILE A 312 -5.18 37.61 -15.82
CA ILE A 312 -6.24 37.90 -14.84
C ILE A 312 -5.62 38.04 -13.45
N VAL A 313 -4.80 37.09 -13.00
CA VAL A 313 -4.19 37.12 -11.67
C VAL A 313 -3.30 38.35 -11.48
N LYS A 314 -2.48 38.70 -12.48
CA LYS A 314 -1.67 39.94 -12.45
C LYS A 314 -2.52 41.20 -12.34
N ARG A 315 -3.67 41.26 -13.02
CA ARG A 315 -4.60 42.40 -12.93
C ARG A 315 -5.32 42.47 -11.59
N SER A 316 -5.56 41.33 -10.95
CA SER A 316 -6.24 41.26 -9.64
C SER A 316 -5.38 41.74 -8.47
N GLN A 317 -4.07 42.01 -8.67
CA GLN A 317 -3.12 42.40 -7.63
C GLN A 317 -3.06 41.44 -6.43
N LEU A 318 -3.47 40.18 -6.62
CA LEU A 318 -3.40 39.17 -5.58
C LEU A 318 -1.93 38.76 -5.37
N PRO A 319 -1.49 38.55 -4.12
CA PRO A 319 -0.14 38.04 -3.82
C PRO A 319 -0.08 36.54 -4.12
N VAL A 320 -0.28 36.16 -5.39
CA VAL A 320 -0.40 34.77 -5.83
C VAL A 320 0.53 34.50 -7.01
N ARG A 321 1.36 33.47 -6.87
CA ARG A 321 2.22 32.97 -7.97
C ARG A 321 1.56 31.75 -8.61
N LEU A 322 1.24 31.86 -9.89
CA LEU A 322 0.68 30.73 -10.64
C LEU A 322 1.77 29.73 -11.05
N ILE A 323 1.51 28.46 -10.82
CA ILE A 323 2.33 27.33 -11.28
C ILE A 323 1.43 26.42 -12.10
N PHE A 324 1.76 26.18 -13.38
CA PHE A 324 0.99 25.25 -14.20
C PHE A 324 1.63 23.87 -14.19
N LYS A 325 0.92 22.87 -13.66
CA LYS A 325 1.37 21.47 -13.60
C LYS A 325 0.88 20.72 -14.84
N PRO A 326 1.76 20.08 -15.63
CA PRO A 326 1.34 19.24 -16.75
C PRO A 326 0.49 18.06 -16.25
N PRO A 327 -0.41 17.52 -17.11
CA PRO A 327 -1.15 16.31 -16.78
C PRO A 327 -0.19 15.15 -16.44
N PRO A 328 -0.64 14.16 -15.63
CA PRO A 328 0.18 13.00 -15.31
C PRO A 328 0.71 12.34 -16.57
N THR A 329 1.99 11.97 -16.55
CA THR A 329 2.58 11.30 -17.71
C THR A 329 1.98 9.90 -17.87
N LEU A 330 1.98 9.35 -19.09
CA LEU A 330 1.62 7.95 -19.32
C LEU A 330 2.41 7.01 -18.41
N LYS A 331 3.68 7.30 -18.13
CA LYS A 331 4.49 6.56 -17.16
C LYS A 331 3.85 6.56 -15.77
N GLU A 332 3.51 7.72 -15.22
CA GLU A 332 2.87 7.82 -13.90
C GLU A 332 1.53 7.08 -13.83
N ILE A 333 0.76 7.12 -14.92
CA ILE A 333 -0.53 6.40 -15.03
C ILE A 333 -0.30 4.87 -15.10
N LEU A 334 0.67 4.42 -15.91
CA LEU A 334 0.91 3.00 -16.20
C LEU A 334 1.78 2.29 -15.15
N THR A 335 2.65 3.01 -14.44
CA THR A 335 3.44 2.46 -13.32
C THR A 335 2.66 2.40 -12.00
N SER A 336 1.41 2.86 -11.99
CA SER A 336 0.49 2.70 -10.86
C SER A 336 -0.17 1.31 -10.88
N SER A 337 0.56 0.25 -11.23
CA SER A 337 0.10 -1.14 -11.16
C SER A 337 0.29 -1.70 -9.75
N ARG A 338 -0.41 -1.11 -8.77
CA ARG A 338 -0.54 -1.72 -7.44
C ARG A 338 -1.72 -2.69 -7.45
N LEU A 339 -1.53 -3.84 -8.11
CA LEU A 339 -2.50 -4.95 -8.18
C LEU A 339 -3.04 -5.37 -6.79
N TYR A 340 -2.28 -5.13 -5.72
CA TYR A 340 -2.59 -5.53 -4.34
C TYR A 340 -3.39 -4.51 -3.52
N GLU A 341 -3.71 -3.33 -4.04
CA GLU A 341 -4.42 -2.28 -3.26
C GLU A 341 -5.93 -2.24 -3.50
N ASN A 342 -6.48 -3.17 -4.29
CA ASN A 342 -7.89 -3.14 -4.74
C ASN A 342 -8.91 -3.67 -3.70
N GLY A 343 -8.46 -4.21 -2.57
CA GLY A 343 -9.34 -4.58 -1.45
C GLY A 343 -9.49 -3.45 -0.43
N CYS A 344 -10.69 -3.26 0.11
CA CYS A 344 -10.86 -2.52 1.36
C CYS A 344 -10.40 -3.44 2.50
N ASP A 345 -9.45 -3.00 3.32
CA ASP A 345 -8.82 -3.81 4.38
C ASP A 345 -9.79 -4.17 5.53
N GLU A 346 -11.05 -3.73 5.42
CA GLU A 346 -12.07 -3.79 6.46
C GLU A 346 -13.29 -4.56 5.98
N GLU A 347 -13.59 -5.65 6.67
CA GLU A 347 -14.76 -6.49 6.45
C GLU A 347 -16.05 -5.68 6.65
N GLY A 348 -16.91 -5.67 5.63
CA GLY A 348 -18.20 -4.98 5.68
C GLY A 348 -18.11 -3.46 5.60
N CYS A 349 -17.09 -2.90 4.94
CA CYS A 349 -16.98 -1.44 4.77
C CYS A 349 -18.24 -0.84 4.12
N ARG A 350 -18.98 -0.01 4.87
CA ARG A 350 -20.24 0.61 4.43
C ARG A 350 -20.11 1.52 3.21
N TYR A 351 -18.92 2.04 2.94
CA TYR A 351 -18.70 3.08 1.93
C TYR A 351 -18.04 2.54 0.65
N CYS A 352 -17.33 1.43 0.73
CA CYS A 352 -16.65 0.83 -0.41
C CYS A 352 -17.56 -0.24 -1.03
N THR A 353 -18.06 0.05 -2.22
CA THR A 353 -18.66 -0.97 -3.09
C THR A 353 -17.54 -1.52 -3.99
N ASP A 354 -17.40 -1.00 -5.22
CA ASP A 354 -16.43 -1.47 -6.23
C ASP A 354 -15.15 -0.63 -6.30
N GLN A 355 -15.15 0.55 -5.66
CA GLN A 355 -14.02 1.48 -5.64
C GLN A 355 -13.59 1.78 -4.20
N LYS A 356 -12.28 1.61 -3.91
CA LYS A 356 -11.67 1.88 -2.59
C LYS A 356 -11.68 3.38 -2.28
N ILE A 357 -12.82 3.91 -1.82
CA ILE A 357 -12.95 5.33 -1.46
C ILE A 357 -12.59 5.63 0.00
N CYS A 358 -12.66 4.64 0.90
CA CYS A 358 -12.53 4.83 2.34
C CYS A 358 -11.15 5.40 2.78
N HIS A 359 -10.06 4.95 2.13
CA HIS A 359 -8.69 5.37 2.45
C HIS A 359 -8.23 6.61 1.66
N LEU A 360 -9.03 7.10 0.71
CA LEU A 360 -8.65 8.27 -0.08
C LEU A 360 -8.43 9.48 0.83
N ARG A 361 -7.33 10.20 0.57
CA ARG A 361 -6.96 11.45 1.23
C ARG A 361 -6.93 12.58 0.22
N GLY A 362 -7.09 13.80 0.70
CA GLY A 362 -7.09 14.99 -0.15
C GLY A 362 -8.23 14.94 -1.18
N THR A 363 -9.44 14.64 -0.72
CA THR A 363 -10.61 14.48 -1.60
C THR A 363 -11.59 15.63 -1.47
N VAL A 364 -12.29 15.91 -2.56
CA VAL A 364 -13.55 16.67 -2.55
C VAL A 364 -14.63 15.69 -2.97
N TYR A 365 -15.69 15.60 -2.20
CA TYR A 365 -16.73 14.60 -2.35
C TYR A 365 -18.12 15.21 -2.24
N MET A 366 -19.10 14.56 -2.86
CA MET A 366 -20.50 14.89 -2.79
C MET A 366 -21.25 13.78 -2.06
N ILE A 367 -22.11 14.16 -1.14
CA ILE A 367 -23.06 13.28 -0.46
C ILE A 367 -24.45 13.62 -0.95
N LYS A 368 -25.21 12.61 -1.37
CA LYS A 368 -26.63 12.73 -1.74
C LYS A 368 -27.47 11.94 -0.74
N CYS A 369 -28.45 12.62 -0.13
CA CYS A 369 -29.41 11.97 0.75
C CYS A 369 -30.34 11.06 -0.06
N ARG A 370 -30.44 9.77 0.28
CA ARG A 370 -31.39 8.86 -0.39
C ARG A 370 -32.85 9.13 -0.01
N GLY A 371 -33.09 9.74 1.15
CA GLY A 371 -34.44 10.04 1.63
C GLY A 371 -35.11 11.24 0.93
N CYS A 372 -34.34 12.28 0.57
CA CYS A 372 -34.90 13.51 0.00
C CYS A 372 -34.14 14.05 -1.23
N GLY A 373 -33.03 13.42 -1.62
CA GLY A 373 -32.24 13.83 -2.79
C GLY A 373 -31.34 15.06 -2.59
N GLN A 374 -31.43 15.76 -1.45
CA GLN A 374 -30.60 16.92 -1.14
C GLN A 374 -29.12 16.56 -1.08
N ARG A 375 -28.28 17.54 -1.41
CA ARG A 375 -26.84 17.34 -1.63
C ARG A 375 -26.01 18.11 -0.62
N TYR A 376 -24.84 17.56 -0.32
CA TYR A 376 -23.77 18.17 0.45
C TYR A 376 -22.46 18.00 -0.31
N ILE A 377 -21.62 19.03 -0.33
CA ILE A 377 -20.25 18.96 -0.85
C ILE A 377 -19.29 19.28 0.28
N GLY A 378 -18.24 18.48 0.42
CA GLY A 378 -17.21 18.71 1.43
C GLY A 378 -15.83 18.24 0.98
N GLU A 379 -14.82 18.69 1.70
CA GLU A 379 -13.45 18.19 1.57
C GLU A 379 -12.97 17.33 2.76
N SER A 380 -11.98 16.47 2.49
CA SER A 380 -11.20 15.83 3.53
C SER A 380 -9.72 15.71 3.16
N GLY A 381 -8.84 16.29 3.97
CA GLY A 381 -7.41 15.96 3.97
C GLY A 381 -7.09 14.62 4.64
N ARG A 382 -7.93 14.17 5.57
CA ARG A 382 -7.82 12.87 6.29
C ARG A 382 -8.48 11.74 5.47
N PRO A 383 -8.27 10.46 5.82
CA PRO A 383 -9.00 9.36 5.16
C PRO A 383 -10.50 9.64 5.12
N LEU A 384 -11.08 9.56 3.92
CA LEU A 384 -12.46 9.94 3.65
C LEU A 384 -13.45 9.24 4.58
N ARG A 385 -13.21 7.96 4.91
CA ARG A 385 -14.02 7.20 5.88
C ARG A 385 -14.22 7.94 7.19
N LYS A 386 -13.14 8.47 7.80
CA LYS A 386 -13.24 9.17 9.08
C LYS A 386 -14.20 10.35 9.01
N ARG A 387 -14.19 11.05 7.87
CA ARG A 387 -15.07 12.20 7.62
C ARG A 387 -16.52 11.76 7.40
N LEU A 388 -16.74 10.67 6.66
CA LEU A 388 -18.08 10.09 6.47
C LEU A 388 -18.66 9.58 7.80
N ASP A 389 -17.85 8.96 8.66
CA ASP A 389 -18.27 8.51 9.99
C ASP A 389 -18.63 9.67 10.94
N GLU A 390 -17.96 10.81 10.81
CA GLU A 390 -18.35 12.06 11.51
C GLU A 390 -19.74 12.52 11.07
N HIS A 391 -20.00 12.56 9.76
CA HIS A 391 -21.31 12.95 9.22
C HIS A 391 -22.39 11.95 9.63
N HIS A 392 -22.13 10.65 9.52
CA HIS A 392 -23.06 9.60 9.92
C HIS A 392 -23.41 9.68 11.42
N ARG A 393 -22.43 9.91 12.30
CA ARG A 393 -22.69 10.11 13.73
C ARG A 393 -23.57 11.34 13.99
N ALA A 394 -23.33 12.43 13.27
CA ALA A 394 -24.15 13.64 13.35
C ALA A 394 -25.61 13.41 12.92
N LEU A 395 -25.86 12.48 11.98
CA LEU A 395 -27.19 12.09 11.53
C LEU A 395 -27.93 11.21 12.54
N VAL A 396 -27.23 10.23 13.11
CA VAL A 396 -27.81 9.29 14.07
C VAL A 396 -28.05 9.98 15.42
N ARG A 397 -27.16 10.90 15.83
CA ARG A 397 -27.20 11.59 17.11
C ARG A 397 -27.20 13.11 16.92
N PRO A 398 -28.27 13.71 16.36
CA PRO A 398 -28.30 15.13 16.03
C PRO A 398 -28.17 16.04 17.26
N GLN A 399 -28.63 15.59 18.43
CA GLN A 399 -28.50 16.34 19.69
C GLN A 399 -27.05 16.48 20.18
N ALA A 400 -26.17 15.52 19.85
CA ALA A 400 -24.76 15.56 20.25
C ALA A 400 -23.90 16.48 19.35
N TYR A 401 -24.41 16.84 18.17
CA TYR A 401 -23.67 17.62 17.16
C TYR A 401 -24.54 18.75 16.57
N PRO A 402 -25.12 19.64 17.40
CA PRO A 402 -26.18 20.57 16.97
C PRO A 402 -25.77 21.53 15.84
N ASN A 403 -24.48 21.87 15.74
CA ASN A 403 -23.95 22.80 14.73
C ASN A 403 -23.56 22.11 13.41
N ASN A 404 -23.63 20.78 13.33
CA ASN A 404 -23.26 20.05 12.12
C ASN A 404 -24.39 20.16 11.07
N SER A 405 -24.01 20.39 9.80
CA SER A 405 -24.94 20.51 8.67
C SER A 405 -25.87 19.31 8.54
N PHE A 406 -25.37 18.11 8.81
CA PHE A 406 -26.13 16.87 8.77
C PHE A 406 -27.08 16.68 9.95
N SER A 407 -26.71 17.14 11.15
CA SER A 407 -27.64 17.15 12.30
C SER A 407 -28.81 18.10 12.06
N ARG A 408 -28.53 19.27 11.47
CA ARG A 408 -29.56 20.23 11.08
C ARG A 408 -30.45 19.68 9.97
N HIS A 409 -29.88 19.03 8.97
CA HIS A 409 -30.61 18.34 7.91
C HIS A 409 -31.54 17.26 8.47
N ARG A 410 -31.01 16.41 9.37
CA ARG A 410 -31.78 15.39 10.09
C ARG A 410 -32.99 15.99 10.81
N THR A 411 -32.77 17.03 11.62
CA THR A 411 -33.84 17.60 12.44
C THR A 411 -34.87 18.38 11.63
N ARG A 412 -34.50 18.98 10.49
CA ARG A 412 -35.41 19.80 9.67
C ARG A 412 -36.17 19.03 8.59
N VAL A 413 -35.53 18.03 7.99
CA VAL A 413 -36.06 17.32 6.80
C VAL A 413 -36.52 15.91 7.14
N HIS A 414 -35.85 15.23 8.08
CA HIS A 414 -36.11 13.84 8.43
C HIS A 414 -36.37 13.67 9.93
N THR A 415 -37.24 14.51 10.50
CA THR A 415 -37.47 14.60 11.95
C THR A 415 -38.13 13.33 12.53
N ARG A 416 -39.04 12.71 11.78
CA ARG A 416 -39.88 11.58 12.24
C ARG A 416 -39.49 10.23 11.63
N ASP A 417 -38.62 10.23 10.61
CA ASP A 417 -38.21 9.02 9.90
C ASP A 417 -36.99 8.37 10.54
N SER A 418 -36.66 7.15 10.11
CA SER A 418 -35.34 6.55 10.40
C SER A 418 -34.22 7.40 9.77
N ALA A 419 -32.99 7.27 10.28
CA ALA A 419 -31.87 8.03 9.75
C ALA A 419 -31.65 7.66 8.27
N PRO A 420 -31.68 8.63 7.33
CA PRO A 420 -31.58 8.33 5.92
C PRO A 420 -30.19 7.77 5.58
N GLU A 421 -30.12 6.94 4.56
CA GLU A 421 -28.85 6.53 3.97
C GLU A 421 -28.32 7.58 2.99
N PHE A 422 -27.01 7.53 2.76
CA PHE A 422 -26.31 8.49 1.94
C PHE A 422 -25.52 7.78 0.83
N GLU A 423 -25.65 8.32 -0.37
CA GLU A 423 -24.84 7.95 -1.51
C GLU A 423 -23.64 8.91 -1.59
N VAL A 424 -22.43 8.37 -1.72
CA VAL A 424 -21.18 9.15 -1.74
C VAL A 424 -20.56 9.08 -3.13
N MET A 425 -20.24 10.23 -3.69
CA MET A 425 -19.51 10.37 -4.95
C MET A 425 -18.23 11.17 -4.72
N VAL A 426 -17.08 10.62 -5.14
CA VAL A 426 -15.81 11.35 -5.09
C VAL A 426 -15.70 12.22 -6.34
N LEU A 427 -15.65 13.53 -6.17
CA LEU A 427 -15.56 14.51 -7.27
C LEU A 427 -14.12 14.76 -7.70
N HIS A 428 -13.20 14.87 -6.72
CA HIS A 428 -11.77 15.11 -6.96
C HIS A 428 -10.91 14.24 -6.03
N ARG A 429 -9.77 13.76 -6.55
CA ARG A 429 -8.80 12.91 -5.84
C ARG A 429 -7.42 13.58 -5.80
N HIS A 430 -6.56 13.17 -4.85
CA HIS A 430 -5.14 13.54 -4.76
C HIS A 430 -4.86 15.05 -4.63
N LEU A 431 -5.73 15.79 -3.91
CA LEU A 431 -5.53 17.21 -3.60
C LEU A 431 -4.81 17.36 -2.25
N GLU A 432 -3.50 17.11 -2.24
CA GLU A 432 -2.67 17.18 -1.03
C GLU A 432 -2.59 18.60 -0.44
N ASN A 433 -2.49 19.61 -1.32
CA ASN A 433 -2.45 21.01 -0.90
C ASN A 433 -3.84 21.47 -0.38
N THR A 434 -3.87 21.96 0.87
CA THR A 434 -5.09 22.41 1.54
C THR A 434 -5.79 23.57 0.81
N LEU A 435 -5.03 24.56 0.33
CA LEU A 435 -5.60 25.69 -0.42
C LEU A 435 -6.25 25.21 -1.71
N HIS A 436 -5.55 24.37 -2.49
CA HIS A 436 -6.10 23.81 -3.72
C HIS A 436 -7.38 23.01 -3.44
N ARG A 437 -7.40 22.21 -2.38
CA ARG A 437 -8.57 21.43 -1.98
C ARG A 437 -9.77 22.30 -1.60
N LYS A 438 -9.55 23.37 -0.83
CA LYS A 438 -10.57 24.35 -0.45
C LYS A 438 -11.10 25.14 -1.66
N ILE A 439 -10.25 25.49 -2.62
CA ILE A 439 -10.66 26.13 -3.89
C ILE A 439 -11.57 25.18 -4.70
N MET A 440 -11.20 23.91 -4.79
CA MET A 440 -11.99 22.91 -5.51
C MET A 440 -13.34 22.64 -4.82
N GLU A 441 -13.37 22.54 -3.50
CA GLU A 441 -14.60 22.49 -2.70
C GLU A 441 -15.52 23.68 -3.01
N ALA A 442 -14.99 24.91 -2.92
CA ALA A 442 -15.74 26.14 -3.21
C ALA A 442 -16.28 26.17 -4.65
N ARG A 443 -15.48 25.70 -5.62
CA ARG A 443 -15.89 25.61 -7.03
C ARG A 443 -17.08 24.68 -7.21
N GLU A 444 -17.04 23.50 -6.60
CA GLU A 444 -18.13 22.52 -6.73
C GLU A 444 -19.37 22.96 -5.94
N ILE A 445 -19.23 23.60 -4.78
CA ILE A 445 -20.36 24.23 -4.07
C ILE A 445 -21.05 25.28 -4.96
N LYS A 446 -20.27 26.14 -5.62
CA LYS A 446 -20.81 27.15 -6.54
C LYS A 446 -21.51 26.52 -7.75
N ARG A 447 -20.97 25.40 -8.25
CA ARG A 447 -21.51 24.67 -9.41
C ARG A 447 -22.83 23.97 -9.11
N TYR A 448 -22.91 23.27 -7.99
CA TYR A 448 -24.04 22.39 -7.67
C TYR A 448 -25.06 23.01 -6.71
N GLN A 449 -24.72 24.11 -6.03
CA GLN A 449 -25.58 24.81 -5.06
C GLN A 449 -26.24 23.85 -4.04
N PRO A 450 -25.45 23.02 -3.32
CA PRO A 450 -25.95 21.99 -2.42
C PRO A 450 -26.77 22.57 -1.26
N GLU A 451 -27.91 21.94 -0.95
CA GLU A 451 -28.90 22.43 0.01
C GLU A 451 -28.50 22.19 1.48
N ILE A 452 -27.65 21.18 1.72
CA ILE A 452 -27.24 20.78 3.08
C ILE A 452 -26.12 21.69 3.62
N ASN A 453 -25.24 22.21 2.75
CA ASN A 453 -24.13 23.09 3.12
C ASN A 453 -24.59 24.34 3.85
N ASN A 454 -23.77 24.86 4.78
CA ASN A 454 -24.13 26.03 5.60
C ASN A 454 -23.54 27.36 5.10
N LYS A 455 -22.81 27.34 3.97
CA LYS A 455 -22.12 28.47 3.32
C LYS A 455 -20.91 29.01 4.11
N GLU A 456 -20.64 28.52 5.31
CA GLU A 456 -19.45 28.86 6.09
C GLU A 456 -18.18 28.29 5.42
N GLU A 457 -18.32 27.22 4.64
CA GLU A 457 -17.23 26.57 3.92
C GLU A 457 -16.54 27.51 2.91
N LEU A 458 -17.31 28.43 2.31
CA LEU A 458 -16.79 29.46 1.40
C LEU A 458 -16.01 30.55 2.13
N VAL A 459 -16.39 30.87 3.37
CA VAL A 459 -15.71 31.88 4.20
C VAL A 459 -14.36 31.36 4.69
N GLU A 460 -14.27 30.07 5.03
CA GLU A 460 -13.00 29.43 5.41
C GLU A 460 -11.96 29.45 4.28
N ALA A 461 -12.39 29.24 3.02
CA ALA A 461 -11.49 29.29 1.87
C ALA A 461 -10.86 30.68 1.70
N LEU A 462 -11.59 31.75 2.00
CA LEU A 462 -11.09 33.13 1.93
C LEU A 462 -10.02 33.43 2.99
N LYS A 463 -10.09 32.81 4.16
CA LYS A 463 -9.07 32.96 5.23
C LYS A 463 -7.69 32.43 4.84
N LEU A 464 -7.62 31.53 3.86
CA LEU A 464 -6.36 30.94 3.37
C LEU A 464 -5.72 31.73 2.24
N ILE A 465 -6.40 32.77 1.74
CA ILE A 465 -5.96 33.65 0.65
C ILE A 465 -5.45 34.99 1.20
N ALA A 466 -5.79 35.32 2.46
CA ALA A 466 -5.46 36.59 3.13
C ALA A 466 -4.00 36.65 3.64
#